data_AF-A0A9P7KHF9-F1
#
_entry.id   AF-A0A9P7KHF9-F1
#
_cell.length_a   1.000
_cell.length_b   1.000
_cell.length_c   1.000
_cell.angle_alpha   90.00
_cell.angle_beta   90.00
_cell.angle_gamma   90.00
#
_symmetry.space_group_name_H-M   'P 1'
#
loop_
_entity.id
_entity.type
_entity.pdbx_description
1 polymer ?
#
loop_
_entity_poly.entity_id
_entity_poly.type
_entity_poly.pdbx_seq_one_letter_code
_entity_poly.pdbx_strand_id
1 'polypeptide(L)'
;MPEYLTQQQIDQTKFTTSDKDHVGDDYFLNSGDKIRYFLEEDAVDENGNLTREKEKAVNKIGHALHELDPVFRKVTLQNERLRTLVTDLKFHKDPVVYGNNKADSYWWRRTFLYTNPPTALGFWIALEKCTPENGALSFLPGSHLTAPITKRFVRLPNGGTGFEQLMSEAELPPQTGNYVLEECNP
;
A
#
# COMPACT_ATOMS: atom_id res chain seq x y z
N MET A 1 -22.51 -5.02 -1.76
CA MET A 1 -21.49 -4.28 -2.55
C MET A 1 -22.19 -3.14 -3.25
N PRO A 2 -21.64 -1.91 -3.29
CA PRO A 2 -22.30 -0.84 -4.02
C PRO A 2 -22.39 -1.25 -5.49
N GLU A 3 -23.58 -1.06 -6.01
CA GLU A 3 -23.99 -1.38 -7.35
C GLU A 3 -23.26 -0.43 -8.33
N TYR A 4 -22.79 -1.00 -9.45
CA TYR A 4 -22.20 -0.33 -10.62
C TYR A 4 -20.76 0.20 -10.49
N LEU A 5 -19.79 -0.67 -10.81
CA LEU A 5 -18.57 -0.20 -11.49
C LEU A 5 -18.91 -0.07 -12.98
N THR A 6 -18.89 1.15 -13.52
CA THR A 6 -19.09 1.43 -14.95
C THR A 6 -17.86 1.02 -15.75
N GLN A 7 -18.01 0.80 -17.06
CA GLN A 7 -16.89 0.46 -17.96
C GLN A 7 -15.73 1.46 -17.87
N GLN A 8 -16.04 2.75 -17.72
CA GLN A 8 -15.07 3.83 -17.52
C GLN A 8 -14.33 3.74 -16.17
N GLN A 9 -14.95 3.15 -15.15
CA GLN A 9 -14.30 2.90 -13.86
C GLN A 9 -13.35 1.69 -13.94
N ILE A 10 -13.63 0.69 -14.79
CA ILE A 10 -12.77 -0.49 -14.95
C ILE A 10 -11.39 -0.09 -15.49
N ASP A 11 -11.34 0.71 -16.56
CA ASP A 11 -10.07 1.18 -17.15
C ASP A 11 -9.24 2.02 -16.16
N GLN A 12 -9.90 2.70 -15.21
CA GLN A 12 -9.29 3.55 -14.18
C GLN A 12 -8.96 2.82 -12.87
N THR A 13 -9.14 1.50 -12.83
CA THR A 13 -8.92 0.70 -11.61
C THR A 13 -7.72 -0.23 -11.73
N LYS A 14 -7.00 -0.18 -12.86
CA LYS A 14 -5.81 -1.00 -13.09
C LYS A 14 -4.70 -0.56 -12.14
N PHE A 15 -4.31 -1.45 -11.24
CA PHE A 15 -3.23 -1.20 -10.31
C PHE A 15 -1.89 -1.51 -10.98
N THR A 16 -1.04 -0.50 -11.21
CA THR A 16 0.33 -0.71 -11.70
C THR A 16 1.33 -0.13 -10.71
N THR A 17 2.45 -0.82 -10.48
CA THR A 17 3.57 -0.33 -9.64
C THR A 17 4.87 -0.17 -10.42
N SER A 18 4.81 -0.16 -11.75
CA SER A 18 5.99 -0.07 -12.58
C SER A 18 6.63 1.33 -12.52
N ASP A 19 7.96 1.37 -12.60
CA ASP A 19 8.74 2.62 -12.63
C ASP A 19 8.61 3.40 -13.95
N LYS A 20 7.89 2.84 -14.94
CA LYS A 20 7.66 3.46 -16.24
C LYS A 20 6.26 4.08 -16.25
N ASP A 21 6.23 5.41 -16.26
CA ASP A 21 5.02 6.21 -16.46
C ASP A 21 3.83 5.77 -15.61
N HIS A 22 4.04 5.66 -14.29
CA HIS A 22 2.94 5.57 -13.34
C HIS A 22 2.11 6.85 -13.43
N VAL A 23 1.12 6.87 -14.31
CA VAL A 23 0.05 7.85 -14.29
C VAL A 23 -0.97 7.30 -13.30
N GLY A 24 -0.88 7.72 -12.04
CA GLY A 24 -2.01 7.55 -11.14
C GLY A 24 -3.16 8.33 -11.75
N ASP A 25 -4.17 7.64 -12.25
CA ASP A 25 -5.35 8.31 -12.77
C ASP A 25 -6.10 9.04 -11.65
N ASP A 26 -7.08 9.85 -12.04
CA ASP A 26 -7.91 10.60 -11.09
C ASP A 26 -8.66 9.68 -10.10
N TYR A 27 -8.87 8.41 -10.47
CA TYR A 27 -9.49 7.42 -9.61
C TYR A 27 -8.54 6.95 -8.51
N PHE A 28 -7.27 6.71 -8.77
CA PHE A 28 -6.30 6.46 -7.72
C PHE A 28 -6.03 7.74 -6.90
N LEU A 29 -5.77 8.87 -7.56
CA LEU A 29 -5.32 10.08 -6.87
C LEU A 29 -6.35 10.72 -5.94
N ASN A 30 -7.65 10.48 -6.16
CA ASN A 30 -8.74 10.99 -5.32
C ASN A 30 -9.35 9.91 -4.40
N SER A 31 -8.65 8.80 -4.18
CA SER A 31 -9.15 7.66 -3.39
C SER A 31 -8.85 7.73 -1.90
N GLY A 32 -8.05 8.70 -1.45
CA GLY A 32 -7.52 8.78 -0.07
C GLY A 32 -8.60 8.81 1.02
N ASP A 33 -9.75 9.39 0.71
CA ASP A 33 -10.91 9.59 1.59
C ASP A 33 -12.11 8.71 1.17
N LYS A 34 -11.89 7.67 0.36
CA LYS A 34 -12.95 6.84 -0.22
C LYS A 34 -12.66 5.35 -0.01
N ILE A 35 -13.69 4.53 -0.23
CA ILE A 35 -13.56 3.09 -0.42
C ILE A 35 -13.67 2.83 -1.94
N ARG A 36 -12.55 2.47 -2.55
CA ARG A 36 -12.37 2.18 -3.98
C ARG A 36 -11.72 0.82 -4.15
N TYR A 37 -11.93 0.23 -5.32
CA TYR A 37 -11.46 -1.11 -5.68
C TYR A 37 -10.40 -0.96 -6.75
N PHE A 38 -9.33 -1.74 -6.65
CA PHE A 38 -8.24 -1.76 -7.60
C PHE A 38 -8.06 -3.18 -8.07
N LEU A 39 -8.11 -3.38 -9.38
CA LEU A 39 -8.16 -4.69 -10.00
C LEU A 39 -6.74 -5.21 -10.30
N GLU A 40 -6.60 -6.53 -10.39
CA GLU A 40 -5.38 -7.17 -10.89
C GLU A 40 -5.08 -6.72 -12.33
N GLU A 41 -3.81 -6.59 -12.68
CA GLU A 41 -3.41 -6.11 -14.02
C GLU A 41 -3.94 -6.98 -15.17
N ASP A 42 -4.10 -8.29 -14.90
CA ASP A 42 -4.59 -9.31 -15.83
C ASP A 42 -6.11 -9.57 -15.71
N ALA A 43 -6.80 -8.82 -14.86
CA ALA A 43 -8.24 -8.91 -14.71
C ALA A 43 -9.01 -8.14 -15.79
N VAL A 44 -8.34 -7.30 -16.59
CA VAL A 44 -8.92 -6.49 -17.66
C VAL A 44 -8.20 -6.79 -18.98
N ASP A 45 -8.95 -7.14 -20.03
CA ASP A 45 -8.40 -7.42 -21.35
C ASP A 45 -8.14 -6.13 -22.17
N GLU A 46 -7.55 -6.28 -23.36
CA GLU A 46 -7.23 -5.14 -24.26
C GLU A 46 -8.47 -4.35 -24.71
N ASN A 47 -9.66 -4.92 -24.58
CA ASN A 47 -10.93 -4.29 -24.93
C ASN A 47 -11.63 -3.68 -23.70
N GLY A 48 -11.00 -3.70 -22.53
CA GLY A 48 -11.55 -3.18 -21.26
C GLY A 48 -12.48 -4.16 -20.55
N ASN A 49 -12.68 -5.38 -21.04
CA ASN A 49 -13.60 -6.33 -20.41
C ASN A 49 -12.93 -7.10 -19.28
N LEU A 50 -13.73 -7.47 -18.26
CA LEU A 50 -13.25 -8.32 -17.18
C LEU A 50 -12.98 -9.74 -17.70
N THR A 51 -11.78 -10.26 -17.41
CA THR A 51 -11.39 -11.64 -17.75
C THR A 51 -11.93 -12.68 -16.77
N ARG A 52 -12.44 -12.24 -15.62
CA ARG A 52 -12.97 -13.06 -14.53
C ARG A 52 -14.09 -12.32 -13.79
N GLU A 53 -14.82 -13.04 -12.94
CA GLU A 53 -15.83 -12.46 -12.06
C GLU A 53 -15.25 -11.29 -11.26
N LYS A 54 -16.02 -10.20 -11.11
CA LYS A 54 -15.55 -8.96 -10.46
C LYS A 54 -15.05 -9.20 -9.04
N GLU A 55 -15.65 -10.14 -8.30
CA GLU A 55 -15.26 -10.51 -6.94
C GLU A 55 -13.86 -11.17 -6.89
N LYS A 56 -13.44 -11.79 -7.99
CA LYS A 56 -12.13 -12.45 -8.16
C LYS A 56 -11.12 -11.57 -8.89
N ALA A 57 -11.53 -10.39 -9.35
CA ALA A 57 -10.71 -9.43 -10.07
C ALA A 57 -10.02 -8.40 -9.16
N VAL A 58 -10.50 -8.24 -7.92
CA VAL A 58 -10.00 -7.21 -6.99
C VAL A 58 -8.64 -7.62 -6.44
N ASN A 59 -7.62 -6.80 -6.72
CA ASN A 59 -6.29 -6.91 -6.10
C ASN A 59 -6.31 -6.29 -4.70
N LYS A 60 -6.82 -5.06 -4.57
CA LYS A 60 -6.89 -4.34 -3.28
C LYS A 60 -8.09 -3.40 -3.18
N ILE A 61 -8.46 -3.09 -1.95
CA ILE A 61 -9.49 -2.09 -1.62
C ILE A 61 -8.79 -0.98 -0.83
N GLY A 62 -9.16 0.28 -1.02
CA GLY A 62 -8.53 1.40 -0.30
C GLY A 62 -9.23 2.74 -0.55
N HIS A 63 -8.89 3.82 0.15
CA HIS A 63 -7.87 3.91 1.22
C HIS A 63 -8.48 4.28 2.59
N ALA A 64 -9.80 4.51 2.65
CA ALA A 64 -10.48 4.96 3.87
C ALA A 64 -11.34 3.88 4.56
N LEU A 65 -11.03 2.58 4.40
CA LEU A 65 -11.77 1.52 5.13
C LEU A 65 -11.77 1.74 6.64
N HIS A 66 -10.63 2.13 7.20
CA HIS A 66 -10.47 2.42 8.63
C HIS A 66 -11.38 3.55 9.13
N GLU A 67 -11.81 4.45 8.24
CA GLU A 67 -12.65 5.58 8.60
C GLU A 67 -14.13 5.30 8.29
N LEU A 68 -14.41 4.79 7.09
CA LEU A 68 -15.75 4.71 6.50
C LEU A 68 -16.44 3.36 6.68
N ASP A 69 -15.70 2.26 6.85
CA ASP A 69 -16.30 0.95 7.12
C ASP A 69 -16.36 0.68 8.64
N PRO A 70 -17.55 0.43 9.22
CA PRO A 70 -17.69 0.22 10.66
C PRO A 70 -16.87 -0.95 11.23
N VAL A 71 -16.67 -2.03 10.46
CA VAL A 71 -15.91 -3.21 10.91
C VAL A 71 -14.42 -2.89 10.93
N PHE A 72 -13.89 -2.30 9.86
CA PHE A 72 -12.50 -1.87 9.80
C PHE A 72 -12.21 -0.76 10.81
N ARG A 73 -13.13 0.21 10.99
CA ARG A 73 -13.03 1.25 12.03
C ARG A 73 -12.95 0.66 13.43
N LYS A 74 -13.76 -0.37 13.72
CA LYS A 74 -13.73 -1.05 15.02
C LYS A 74 -12.38 -1.71 15.29
N VAL A 75 -11.79 -2.36 14.28
CA VAL A 75 -10.50 -3.06 14.41
C VAL A 75 -9.31 -2.09 14.46
N THR A 76 -9.41 -0.95 13.77
CA THR A 76 -8.29 0.01 13.62
C THR A 76 -8.33 1.14 14.65
N LEU A 77 -9.42 1.92 14.69
CA LEU A 77 -9.52 3.14 15.49
C LEU A 77 -10.15 2.92 16.88
N GLN A 78 -10.98 1.89 17.04
CA GLN A 78 -11.71 1.63 18.29
C GLN A 78 -11.18 0.41 19.06
N ASN A 79 -10.09 -0.19 18.60
CA ASN A 79 -9.49 -1.36 19.25
C ASN A 79 -8.50 -0.91 20.33
N GLU A 80 -8.88 -1.09 21.60
CA GLU A 80 -8.05 -0.69 22.74
C GLU A 80 -6.67 -1.36 22.77
N ARG A 81 -6.54 -2.60 22.28
CA ARG A 81 -5.24 -3.28 22.21
C ARG A 81 -4.32 -2.60 21.20
N LEU A 82 -4.86 -2.23 20.05
CA LEU A 82 -4.08 -1.53 19.01
C LEU A 82 -3.73 -0.11 19.46
N ARG A 83 -4.66 0.61 20.11
CA ARG A 83 -4.40 1.94 20.70
C ARG A 83 -3.30 1.90 21.76
N THR A 84 -3.34 0.90 22.63
CA THR A 84 -2.31 0.67 23.66
C THR A 84 -0.96 0.38 23.01
N LEU A 85 -0.91 -0.55 22.05
CA LEU A 85 0.31 -0.88 21.31
C LEU A 85 0.94 0.36 20.65
N VAL A 86 0.15 1.17 19.96
CA VAL A 86 0.63 2.39 19.31
C VAL A 86 1.20 3.39 20.32
N THR A 87 0.55 3.52 21.49
CA THR A 87 1.02 4.40 22.57
C THR A 87 2.31 3.89 23.20
N ASP A 88 2.41 2.58 23.42
CA ASP A 88 3.58 1.93 24.04
C ASP A 88 4.81 1.93 23.14
N LEU A 89 4.62 1.89 21.82
CA LEU A 89 5.71 2.05 20.85
C LEU A 89 6.39 3.42 20.99
N LYS A 90 5.69 4.43 21.52
CA LYS A 90 6.19 5.82 21.71
C LYS A 90 6.81 6.42 20.45
N PHE A 91 6.42 5.90 19.29
CA PHE A 91 6.93 6.31 18.00
C PHE A 91 6.37 7.68 17.61
N HIS A 92 5.14 7.99 18.04
CA HIS A 92 4.47 9.27 17.87
C HIS A 92 3.83 9.75 19.16
N LYS A 93 3.71 11.08 19.31
CA LYS A 93 2.92 11.70 20.39
C LYS A 93 1.43 11.75 20.05
N ASP A 94 1.10 11.99 18.79
CA ASP A 94 -0.28 12.09 18.28
C ASP A 94 -0.37 11.44 16.89
N PRO A 95 -0.56 10.10 16.83
CA PRO A 95 -0.55 9.35 15.58
C PRO A 95 -1.87 9.51 14.82
N VAL A 96 -1.76 9.74 13.51
CA VAL A 96 -2.90 9.73 12.57
C VAL A 96 -2.84 8.47 11.70
N VAL A 97 -4.00 7.87 11.40
CA VAL A 97 -4.09 6.67 10.57
C VAL A 97 -4.24 7.04 9.10
N TYR A 98 -3.50 6.32 8.26
CA TYR A 98 -3.63 6.30 6.80
C TYR A 98 -3.67 4.83 6.34
N GLY A 99 -4.68 4.43 5.56
CA GLY A 99 -4.98 3.00 5.34
C GLY A 99 -4.81 2.52 3.89
N ASN A 100 -3.95 1.52 3.67
CA ASN A 100 -3.87 0.76 2.40
C ASN A 100 -3.99 -0.75 2.71
N ASN A 101 -4.86 -1.49 2.02
CA ASN A 101 -5.22 -2.87 2.42
C ASN A 101 -4.48 -4.01 1.70
N LYS A 102 -3.31 -3.77 1.09
CA LYS A 102 -2.42 -4.84 0.62
C LYS A 102 -0.95 -4.46 0.81
N ALA A 103 -0.11 -5.43 1.13
CA ALA A 103 1.31 -5.25 1.35
C ALA A 103 2.12 -5.98 0.27
N ASP A 104 2.52 -5.28 -0.79
CA ASP A 104 3.29 -5.88 -1.89
C ASP A 104 4.81 -5.62 -1.70
N SER A 105 5.58 -6.44 -0.97
CA SER A 105 7.08 -6.55 -0.90
C SER A 105 8.01 -5.30 -0.98
N TYR A 106 8.64 -4.89 0.14
CA TYR A 106 9.82 -3.98 0.34
C TYR A 106 9.98 -2.55 -0.24
N TRP A 107 10.50 -1.66 0.62
CA TRP A 107 11.01 -0.29 0.34
C TRP A 107 9.97 0.77 -0.07
N TRP A 108 8.91 0.39 -0.78
CA TRP A 108 7.95 1.34 -1.38
C TRP A 108 7.14 2.16 -0.38
N ARG A 109 6.83 1.69 0.84
CA ARG A 109 5.98 2.49 1.76
C ARG A 109 6.58 3.87 2.05
N ARG A 110 7.90 3.95 2.23
CA ARG A 110 8.61 5.22 2.46
C ARG A 110 8.69 6.09 1.20
N THR A 111 8.68 5.46 0.02
CA THR A 111 8.61 6.16 -1.27
C THR A 111 7.23 6.79 -1.49
N PHE A 112 6.14 6.06 -1.20
CA PHE A 112 4.77 6.53 -1.43
C PHE A 112 4.20 7.40 -0.29
N LEU A 113 4.62 7.16 0.95
CA LEU A 113 4.26 7.97 2.14
C LEU A 113 5.49 8.69 2.69
N TYR A 114 6.14 9.45 1.81
CA TYR A 114 7.39 10.12 2.12
C TYR A 114 7.24 11.23 3.16
N THR A 115 8.13 11.22 4.14
CA THR A 115 8.29 12.25 5.18
C THR A 115 9.79 12.40 5.48
N ASN A 116 10.21 13.61 5.86
CA ASN A 116 11.60 13.88 6.24
C ASN A 116 11.64 14.67 7.57
N PRO A 117 12.03 14.06 8.69
CA PRO A 117 12.48 12.66 8.84
C PRO A 117 11.34 11.64 8.60
N PRO A 118 11.64 10.35 8.34
CA PRO A 118 10.62 9.33 8.12
C PRO A 118 9.75 9.08 9.36
N THR A 119 8.44 9.29 9.25
CA THR A 119 7.47 9.14 10.34
C THR A 119 6.41 8.07 10.08
N ALA A 120 6.35 7.48 8.90
CA ALA A 120 5.34 6.45 8.60
C ALA A 120 5.63 5.15 9.35
N LEU A 121 4.60 4.62 10.04
CA LEU A 121 4.59 3.30 10.67
C LEU A 121 3.46 2.47 10.06
N GLY A 122 3.76 1.24 9.62
CA GLY A 122 2.79 0.35 9.01
C GLY A 122 2.34 -0.75 9.96
N PHE A 123 1.03 -0.97 10.05
CA PHE A 123 0.45 -2.17 10.65
C PHE A 123 -0.07 -3.08 9.55
N TRP A 124 0.29 -4.36 9.64
CA TRP A 124 -0.22 -5.39 8.75
C TRP A 124 -0.87 -6.47 9.62
N ILE A 125 -2.14 -6.77 9.34
CA ILE A 125 -2.95 -7.70 10.11
C ILE A 125 -3.37 -8.82 9.16
N ALA A 126 -2.97 -10.04 9.50
CA ALA A 126 -3.41 -11.23 8.78
C ALA A 126 -4.91 -11.46 8.99
N LEU A 127 -5.64 -11.58 7.89
CA LEU A 127 -7.03 -12.03 7.91
C LEU A 127 -7.15 -13.53 7.64
N GLU A 128 -6.13 -14.11 7.02
CA GLU A 128 -6.02 -15.53 6.68
C GLU A 128 -4.60 -16.01 7.00
N LYS A 129 -4.40 -17.33 7.05
CA LYS A 129 -3.09 -17.95 7.22
C LYS A 129 -2.13 -17.50 6.11
N CYS A 130 -0.90 -17.13 6.47
CA CYS A 130 0.17 -16.78 5.54
C CYS A 130 1.25 -17.85 5.53
N THR A 131 1.71 -18.18 4.34
CA THR A 131 2.71 -19.18 3.99
C THR A 131 3.60 -18.60 2.89
N PRO A 132 4.79 -19.18 2.65
CA PRO A 132 5.63 -18.79 1.52
C PRO A 132 4.88 -18.82 0.18
N GLU A 133 3.88 -19.70 0.04
CA GLU A 133 3.15 -19.93 -1.21
C GLU A 133 1.92 -19.03 -1.40
N ASN A 134 1.46 -18.34 -0.36
CA ASN A 134 0.24 -17.52 -0.44
C ASN A 134 0.42 -16.07 0.05
N GLY A 135 1.66 -15.57 0.03
CA GLY A 135 1.95 -14.15 0.23
C GLY A 135 2.34 -13.77 1.67
N ALA A 136 3.01 -14.66 2.40
CA ALA A 136 3.72 -14.27 3.63
C ALA A 136 4.74 -13.15 3.36
N LEU A 137 4.89 -12.25 4.32
CA LEU A 137 5.82 -11.12 4.19
C LEU A 137 7.25 -11.58 4.50
N SER A 138 8.22 -10.99 3.81
CA SER A 138 9.64 -11.16 4.16
C SER A 138 10.19 -9.87 4.77
N PHE A 139 11.05 -10.00 5.79
CA PHE A 139 11.83 -9.06 6.63
C PHE A 139 13.35 -9.04 6.38
N LEU A 140 14.02 -7.90 6.18
CA LEU A 140 15.49 -7.79 6.16
C LEU A 140 15.78 -7.05 7.46
N PRO A 141 16.07 -7.78 8.54
CA PRO A 141 16.18 -7.18 9.86
C PRO A 141 17.24 -6.07 9.88
N GLY A 142 16.93 -4.97 10.58
CA GLY A 142 17.83 -3.81 10.70
C GLY A 142 17.89 -2.89 9.46
N SER A 143 17.37 -3.32 8.31
CA SER A 143 17.44 -2.54 7.06
C SER A 143 16.76 -1.15 7.15
N HIS A 144 15.77 -0.98 8.02
CA HIS A 144 15.14 0.33 8.29
C HIS A 144 16.09 1.39 8.88
N LEU A 145 17.24 0.98 9.44
CA LEU A 145 18.27 1.84 10.02
C LEU A 145 19.37 2.22 9.00
N THR A 146 19.64 1.35 8.03
CA THR A 146 20.81 1.46 7.15
C THR A 146 20.47 1.77 5.71
N ALA A 147 19.27 1.40 5.25
CA ALA A 147 18.87 1.61 3.88
C ALA A 147 18.24 3.01 3.70
N PRO A 148 18.79 3.83 2.81
CA PRO A 148 18.26 5.16 2.54
C PRO A 148 16.97 5.08 1.70
N ILE A 149 16.19 6.16 1.76
CA ILE A 149 15.10 6.38 0.80
C ILE A 149 15.74 6.97 -0.45
N THR A 150 15.70 6.24 -1.57
CA THR A 150 16.36 6.65 -2.82
C THR A 150 15.49 7.52 -3.72
N LYS A 151 14.17 7.37 -3.63
CA LYS A 151 13.19 8.11 -4.42
C LYS A 151 11.90 8.34 -3.63
N ARG A 152 11.16 9.38 -3.98
CA ARG A 152 9.81 9.66 -3.47
C ARG A 152 8.79 9.78 -4.59
N PHE A 153 7.57 9.30 -4.35
CA PHE A 153 6.45 9.44 -5.26
C PHE A 153 5.84 10.84 -5.12
N VAL A 154 5.68 11.54 -6.23
CA VAL A 154 5.21 12.94 -6.27
C VAL A 154 4.15 13.14 -7.33
N ARG A 155 3.29 14.14 -7.12
CA ARG A 155 2.45 14.68 -8.19
C ARG A 155 3.28 15.64 -9.04
N LEU A 156 3.13 15.55 -10.36
CA LEU A 156 3.87 16.41 -11.27
C LEU A 156 3.12 17.73 -11.51
N PRO A 157 3.81 18.85 -11.76
CA PRO A 157 3.18 20.16 -11.97
C PRO A 157 2.16 20.20 -13.12
N ASN A 158 2.36 19.36 -14.15
CA ASN A 158 1.53 19.32 -15.36
C ASN A 158 0.46 18.20 -15.32
N GLY A 159 0.20 17.63 -14.14
CA GLY A 159 -0.71 16.48 -13.97
C GLY A 159 0.02 15.14 -13.97
N GLY A 160 -0.66 14.11 -13.45
CA GLY A 160 -0.10 12.78 -13.26
C GLY A 160 0.86 12.68 -12.07
N THR A 161 1.61 11.59 -12.04
CA THR A 161 2.55 11.25 -10.95
C THR A 161 3.89 10.80 -11.49
N GLY A 162 4.92 10.87 -10.66
CA GLY A 162 6.26 10.42 -11.00
C GLY A 162 7.09 10.15 -9.75
N PHE A 163 8.37 9.82 -9.97
CA PHE A 163 9.34 9.62 -8.91
C PHE A 163 10.40 10.71 -8.96
N GLU A 164 10.64 11.36 -7.83
CA GLU A 164 11.77 12.26 -7.64
C GLU A 164 12.91 11.48 -6.98
N GLN A 165 14.07 11.48 -7.63
CA GLN A 165 15.27 10.84 -7.12
C GLN A 165 15.89 11.68 -5.99
N LEU A 166 16.15 11.05 -4.85
CA LEU A 166 16.76 11.66 -3.67
C LEU A 166 18.25 11.32 -3.53
N MET A 167 18.71 10.24 -4.17
CA MET A 167 20.08 9.75 -4.09
C MET A 167 20.42 8.97 -5.37
N SER A 168 21.67 9.03 -5.84
CA SER A 168 22.10 8.23 -6.99
C SER A 168 22.38 6.77 -6.61
N GLU A 169 22.26 5.85 -7.56
CA GLU A 169 22.58 4.41 -7.34
C GLU A 169 24.04 4.18 -6.89
N ALA A 170 24.96 5.05 -7.32
CA ALA A 170 26.37 4.97 -6.94
C ALA A 170 26.62 5.26 -5.44
N GLU A 171 25.66 5.88 -4.75
CA GLU A 171 25.75 6.24 -3.34
C GLU A 171 25.07 5.21 -2.42
N LEU A 172 24.49 4.14 -2.99
CA LEU A 172 23.80 3.11 -2.22
C LEU A 172 24.77 2.27 -1.39
N PRO A 173 24.58 2.19 -0.06
CA PRO A 173 25.35 1.26 0.75
C PRO A 173 25.00 -0.18 0.35
N PRO A 174 25.97 -1.11 0.37
CA PRO A 174 25.70 -2.51 0.10
C PRO A 174 24.72 -3.05 1.14
N GLN A 175 23.59 -3.59 0.67
CA GLN A 175 22.66 -4.29 1.55
C GLN A 175 23.25 -5.64 1.91
N THR A 176 23.38 -5.90 3.20
CA THR A 176 23.91 -7.15 3.75
C THR A 176 22.87 -7.77 4.66
N GLY A 177 22.86 -9.10 4.71
CA GLY A 177 21.92 -9.88 5.52
C GLY A 177 20.98 -10.76 4.70
N ASN A 178 20.26 -11.61 5.40
CA ASN A 178 19.29 -12.53 4.81
C ASN A 178 17.88 -12.06 5.08
N TYR A 179 17.02 -12.25 4.09
CA TYR A 179 15.59 -12.06 4.26
C TYR A 179 15.04 -13.17 5.17
N VAL A 180 14.11 -12.81 6.03
CA VAL A 180 13.39 -13.66 6.98
C VAL A 180 11.93 -13.67 6.56
N LEU A 181 11.39 -14.84 6.26
CA LEU A 181 9.97 -14.99 5.96
C LEU A 181 9.16 -15.07 7.25
N GLU A 182 8.07 -14.30 7.32
CA GLU A 182 7.16 -14.26 8.47
C GLU A 182 5.83 -14.92 8.09
N GLU A 183 5.72 -16.22 8.38
CA GLU A 183 4.45 -16.95 8.32
C GLU A 183 3.49 -16.48 9.41
N CYS A 184 2.19 -16.63 9.18
CA CYS A 184 1.16 -16.16 10.09
C CYS A 184 0.02 -17.17 10.21
N ASN A 185 -0.57 -17.29 11.39
CA ASN A 185 -1.76 -18.13 11.64
C ASN A 185 -2.72 -17.37 12.58
N PRO A 186 -3.48 -16.39 12.05
CA PRO A 186 -4.31 -15.47 12.83
C PRO A 186 -5.44 -16.14 13.62
#